data_AF-A0A3M1GKS1-F1
#
_entry.id   AF-A0A3M1GKS1-F1
#
_cell.length_a   1.000
_cell.length_b   1.000
_cell.length_c   1.000
_cell.angle_alpha   90.00
_cell.angle_beta   90.00
_cell.angle_gamma   90.00
#
_symmetry.space_group_name_H-M   'P 1'
#
loop_
_entity.id
_entity.type
_entity.pdbx_description
1 polymer ?
#
loop_
_entity_poly.entity_id
_entity_poly.type
_entity_poly.pdbx_seq_one_letter_code
_entity_poly.pdbx_strand_id
1 'polypeptide(L)'
;EVEFKLDPQTPGYVKMQSRVFSRMFGEFSPSRGDLVFSKTGEILGVMVNNSYCVLLSSFVPSAELRFGEDLPEGETESVLRRQWNRIQRLPMRLQ
;
A
#
# COMPACT_ATOMS: atom_id res chain seq x y z
N GLU A 1 5.62 9.70 15.42
CA GLU A 1 4.73 8.53 15.51
C GLU A 1 3.31 8.98 15.19
N VAL A 2 2.53 8.17 14.45
CA VAL A 2 1.16 8.51 14.06
C VAL A 2 0.22 7.36 14.41
N GLU A 3 -0.97 7.69 14.91
CA GLU A 3 -1.98 6.71 15.27
C GLU A 3 -2.72 6.20 14.02
N PHE A 4 -2.93 4.89 13.96
CA PHE A 4 -3.74 4.22 12.95
C PHE A 4 -4.99 3.64 13.61
N LYS A 5 -6.15 3.77 12.96
CA LYS A 5 -7.42 3.19 13.42
C LYS A 5 -8.00 2.23 12.40
N LEU A 6 -8.62 1.17 12.90
CA LEU A 6 -9.42 0.26 12.07
C LEU A 6 -10.64 1.00 11.53
N ASP A 7 -10.94 0.79 10.26
CA ASP A 7 -12.17 1.24 9.61
C ASP A 7 -12.97 -0.01 9.19
N PRO A 8 -14.16 -0.27 9.77
CA PRO A 8 -14.99 -1.42 9.43
C PRO A 8 -15.37 -1.48 7.94
N GLN A 9 -15.36 -0.36 7.23
CA GLN A 9 -15.69 -0.30 5.81
C GLN A 9 -14.52 -0.72 4.89
N THR A 10 -13.32 -0.86 5.44
CA THR A 10 -12.12 -1.24 4.69
C THR A 10 -11.35 -2.35 5.42
N PRO A 11 -11.87 -3.59 5.45
CA PRO A 11 -11.17 -4.72 6.07
C PRO A 11 -9.78 -4.90 5.47
N GLY A 12 -8.77 -5.15 6.32
CA GLY A 12 -7.37 -5.27 5.91
C GLY A 12 -6.64 -3.93 5.76
N TYR A 13 -7.31 -2.81 6.04
CA TYR A 13 -6.70 -1.48 6.03
C TYR A 13 -6.85 -0.81 7.39
N VAL A 14 -5.90 0.07 7.69
CA VAL A 14 -6.00 1.02 8.80
C VAL A 14 -5.91 2.43 8.27
N LYS A 15 -6.76 3.30 8.81
CA LYS A 15 -6.80 4.72 8.48
C LYS A 15 -5.89 5.48 9.42
N MET A 16 -4.93 6.20 8.84
CA MET A 16 -4.09 7.12 9.59
C MET A 16 -4.95 8.24 10.17
N GLN A 17 -4.79 8.53 11.46
CA GLN A 17 -5.43 9.68 12.07
C GLN A 17 -4.72 10.95 11.61
N SER A 18 -5.44 11.85 10.96
CA SER A 18 -4.94 13.15 10.50
C SER A 18 -4.78 14.16 11.66
N ARG A 19 -4.30 13.72 12.82
CA ARG A 19 -3.97 14.58 13.96
C ARG A 19 -2.49 14.96 13.95
N VAL A 20 -2.06 15.60 12.87
CA VAL A 20 -0.86 16.45 12.90
C VAL A 20 -1.25 17.82 12.32
N PHE A 21 -2.09 18.53 13.08
CA PHE A 21 -2.16 19.98 12.97
C PHE A 21 -0.85 20.53 13.56
N SER A 22 -0.02 21.15 12.72
CA SER A 22 0.64 22.45 12.96
C SER A 22 1.98 22.53 12.24
N ARG A 23 2.17 23.66 11.54
CA ARG A 23 3.32 24.10 10.73
C ARG A 23 4.66 24.22 11.51
N MET A 24 4.84 23.50 12.61
CA MET A 24 5.93 23.69 13.59
C MET A 24 6.73 22.40 13.89
N PHE A 25 6.23 21.23 13.48
CA PHE A 25 7.00 19.98 13.48
C PHE A 25 6.95 19.43 12.06
N GLY A 26 8.12 19.27 11.42
CA GLY A 26 8.25 18.96 10.00
C GLY A 26 7.18 17.99 9.50
N GLU A 27 6.52 18.35 8.39
CA GLU A 27 5.40 17.63 7.79
C GLU A 27 5.73 16.15 7.59
N PHE A 28 5.22 15.28 8.47
CA PHE A 28 5.13 13.86 8.17
C PHE A 28 4.02 13.69 7.13
N SER A 29 4.42 13.64 5.86
CA SER A 29 3.52 13.52 4.71
C SER A 29 3.67 12.14 4.09
N PRO A 30 2.91 11.13 4.55
CA PRO A 30 3.03 9.79 4.02
C PRO A 30 2.61 9.75 2.55
N SER A 31 3.37 8.98 1.78
CA SER A 31 3.17 8.80 0.35
C SER A 31 2.80 7.36 0.02
N ARG A 32 2.23 7.15 -1.17
CA ARG A 32 1.95 5.79 -1.65
C ARG A 32 3.26 5.02 -1.77
N GLY A 33 3.31 3.84 -1.16
CA GLY A 33 4.48 2.96 -1.15
C GLY A 33 5.33 3.06 0.12
N ASP A 34 5.06 4.02 1.01
CA ASP A 34 5.77 4.11 2.28
C ASP A 34 5.53 2.85 3.13
N LEU A 35 6.60 2.28 3.67
CA LEU A 35 6.52 1.14 4.59
C LEU A 35 6.14 1.60 6.00
N VAL A 36 5.22 0.87 6.62
CA VAL A 36 4.77 1.15 7.98
C VAL A 36 5.32 0.09 8.93
N PHE A 37 6.00 0.55 9.98
CA PHE A 37 6.62 -0.30 10.99
C PHE A 37 5.96 -0.15 12.35
N SER A 38 5.99 -1.20 13.17
CA SER A 38 5.68 -1.14 14.59
C SER A 38 6.82 -0.45 15.35
N LYS A 39 6.58 -0.06 16.61
CA LYS A 39 7.64 0.51 17.47
C LYS A 39 8.79 -0.46 17.73
N THR A 40 8.53 -1.76 17.60
CA THR A 40 9.50 -2.85 17.74
C THR A 40 10.24 -3.13 16.43
N GLY A 41 9.92 -2.44 15.33
CA GLY A 41 10.60 -2.58 14.04
C GLY A 41 10.00 -3.63 13.11
N GLU A 42 8.83 -4.19 13.43
CA GLU A 42 8.16 -5.16 12.56
C GLU A 42 7.44 -4.45 11.42
N ILE A 43 7.47 -5.02 10.21
CA ILE A 43 6.70 -4.51 9.08
C ILE A 43 5.22 -4.80 9.33
N LEU A 44 4.42 -3.75 9.43
CA LEU A 44 2.96 -3.84 9.58
C LEU A 44 2.25 -3.76 8.24
N GLY A 45 2.76 -2.95 7.31
CA GLY A 45 2.00 -2.63 6.11
C GLY A 45 2.67 -1.66 5.15
N VAL A 46 1.91 -1.24 4.15
CA VAL A 46 2.33 -0.25 3.14
C VAL A 46 1.23 0.81 3.00
N MET A 47 1.60 2.08 2.95
CA MET A 47 0.68 3.16 2.63
C MET A 47 0.20 3.02 1.17
N VAL A 48 -1.11 2.94 0.97
CA VAL A 48 -1.72 2.91 -0.39
C VAL A 48 -2.02 4.32 -0.92
N ASN A 49 -2.16 5.27 0.00
CA ASN A 49 -2.22 6.70 -0.25
C ASN A 49 -1.87 7.45 1.05
N ASN A 50 -2.10 8.76 1.11
CA ASN A 50 -1.77 9.58 2.28
C ASN A 50 -2.65 9.32 3.54
N SER A 51 -3.66 8.47 3.44
CA SER A 51 -4.67 8.27 4.48
C SER A 51 -4.83 6.82 4.92
N TYR A 52 -4.54 5.85 4.06
CA TYR A 52 -4.75 4.43 4.33
C TYR A 52 -3.46 3.62 4.18
N CYS A 53 -3.28 2.68 5.10
CA CYS A 53 -2.26 1.65 5.07
C CYS A 53 -2.93 0.29 4.89
N VAL A 54 -2.44 -0.53 3.95
CA VAL A 54 -2.81 -1.94 3.85
C VAL A 54 -1.96 -2.76 4.81
N LEU A 55 -2.61 -3.62 5.61
CA LEU A 55 -1.90 -4.50 6.54
C LEU A 55 -1.34 -5.71 5.81
N LEU A 56 -0.06 -6.01 6.05
CA LEU A 56 0.61 -7.19 5.53
C LEU A 56 0.49 -8.33 6.55
N SER A 57 -0.60 -9.09 6.47
CA SER A 57 -0.80 -10.29 7.30
C SER A 57 -0.15 -11.55 6.73
N SER A 58 0.06 -11.59 5.40
CA SER A 58 0.74 -12.68 4.71
C SER A 58 1.43 -12.16 3.45
N PHE A 59 2.66 -12.61 3.21
CA PHE A 59 3.41 -12.27 1.99
C PHE A 59 3.33 -13.41 0.98
N VAL A 60 2.28 -13.41 0.16
CA VAL A 60 2.09 -14.39 -0.92
C VAL A 60 2.25 -13.66 -2.27
N PRO A 61 3.27 -13.99 -3.08
CA PRO A 61 3.44 -13.41 -4.39
C PRO A 61 2.21 -13.64 -5.26
N SER A 62 1.64 -12.57 -5.83
CA SER A 62 0.44 -12.66 -6.67
C SER A 62 0.74 -12.72 -8.17
N ALA A 63 1.99 -12.48 -8.55
CA ALA A 63 2.55 -12.72 -9.87
C ALA A 63 4.08 -12.70 -9.80
N GLU A 64 4.71 -13.37 -10.75
CA GLU A 64 6.14 -13.28 -11.02
C GLU A 64 6.32 -12.51 -12.33
N LEU A 65 7.33 -11.64 -12.39
CA LEU A 65 7.78 -11.02 -13.62
C LEU A 65 9.19 -11.53 -13.88
N ARG A 66 9.38 -12.17 -15.03
CA ARG A 66 10.70 -12.61 -15.49
C ARG A 66 11.33 -11.49 -16.29
N PHE A 67 12.64 -11.35 -16.15
CA PHE A 67 13.45 -10.39 -16.88
C PHE A 67 14.50 -11.17 -17.68
N GLY A 68 14.81 -10.74 -18.90
CA GLY A 68 15.77 -11.42 -19.78
C GLY A 68 15.40 -11.27 -21.25
N GLU A 69 16.20 -11.91 -22.11
CA GLU A 69 16.08 -11.83 -23.57
C GLU A 69 15.02 -12.80 -24.13
N ASP A 70 14.71 -13.89 -23.42
CA ASP A 70 13.76 -14.93 -23.82
C ASP A 70 12.40 -14.81 -23.10
N LEU A 71 11.75 -13.64 -23.22
CA LEU A 71 10.41 -13.45 -22.68
C LEU A 71 9.35 -13.69 -23.75
N PRO A 72 8.34 -14.54 -23.49
CA PRO A 72 7.17 -14.65 -24.36
C PRO A 72 6.54 -13.27 -24.58
N GLU A 73 6.28 -12.95 -25.85
CA GLU A 73 5.71 -11.67 -26.24
C GLU A 73 4.39 -11.42 -25.49
N GLY A 74 4.27 -10.24 -24.87
CA GLY A 74 3.06 -9.84 -24.14
C GLY A 74 2.89 -10.42 -22.73
N GLU A 75 3.80 -11.28 -22.23
CA GLU A 75 3.69 -11.83 -20.86
C GLU A 75 3.73 -10.71 -19.80
N THR A 76 4.74 -9.83 -19.88
CA THR A 76 4.88 -8.69 -18.97
C THR A 76 3.67 -7.77 -19.01
N GLU A 77 3.16 -7.45 -20.20
CA GLU A 77 1.96 -6.62 -20.36
C GLU A 77 0.75 -7.29 -19.70
N SER A 78 0.55 -8.59 -19.94
CA SER A 78 -0.55 -9.37 -19.37
C SER A 78 -0.50 -9.37 -17.83
N VAL A 79 0.69 -9.58 -17.26
CA VAL A 79 0.89 -9.53 -15.81
C VAL A 79 0.61 -8.13 -15.26
N LEU A 80 1.19 -7.08 -15.84
CA LEU A 80 1.00 -5.71 -15.37
C LEU A 80 -0.47 -5.25 -15.51
N ARG A 81 -1.11 -5.57 -16.64
CA ARG A 81 -2.53 -5.26 -16.88
C ARG A 81 -3.44 -5.96 -15.88
N ARG A 82 -3.13 -7.22 -15.53
CA ARG A 82 -3.87 -7.94 -14.47
C ARG A 82 -3.72 -7.27 -13.12
N GLN A 83 -2.51 -6.83 -12.74
CA GLN A 83 -2.30 -6.12 -11.47
C GLN A 83 -2.99 -4.75 -11.47
N TRP A 84 -2.88 -3.99 -12.55
CA TRP A 84 -3.56 -2.71 -12.71
C TRP A 84 -5.08 -2.84 -12.56
N ASN A 85 -5.67 -3.82 -13.23
CA ASN A 85 -7.11 -4.09 -13.15
C ASN A 85 -7.57 -4.45 -11.72
N ARG A 86 -6.71 -5.07 -10.90
CA ARG A 86 -7.02 -5.34 -9.49
C ARG A 86 -7.07 -4.05 -8.68
N ILE A 87 -6.12 -3.15 -8.89
CA ILE A 87 -6.07 -1.84 -8.21
C ILE A 87 -7.30 -1.00 -8.61
N GLN A 88 -7.63 -0.93 -9.89
CA GLN A 88 -8.76 -0.15 -10.40
C GLN A 88 -10.13 -0.62 -9.89
N ARG A 89 -10.24 -1.87 -9.42
CA ARG A 89 -11.47 -2.41 -8.81
C ARG A 89 -11.61 -2.06 -7.34
N LEU A 90 -10.57 -1.53 -6.70
CA LEU A 90 -10.65 -1.10 -5.30
C LEU A 90 -11.55 0.14 -5.20
N PRO A 91 -12.22 0.34 -4.05
CA PRO A 91 -12.88 1.60 -3.75
C PRO A 91 -11.94 2.79 -3.97
N MET A 92 -12.43 3.89 -4.56
CA MET A 92 -11.60 5.08 -4.90
C MET A 92 -10.73 5.60 -3.73
N ARG A 93 -11.19 5.46 -2.49
CA ARG A 93 -10.46 5.86 -1.28
C ARG A 93 -9.23 4.99 -0.95
N LEU A 94 -9.09 3.83 -1.58
CA LEU A 94 -8.00 2.85 -1.40
C LEU A 94 -7.09 2.75 -2.63
N GLN A 95 -7.43 3.46 -3.70
CA GLN A 95 -6.60 3.57 -4.90
C GLN A 95 -5.47 4.56 -4.69
#